data_AF-Q4Q5K8-F1
#
_entry.id   AF-Q4Q5K8-F1
#
_cell.length_a   1.000
_cell.length_b   1.000
_cell.length_c   1.000
_cell.angle_alpha   90.00
_cell.angle_beta   90.00
_cell.angle_gamma   90.00
#
_symmetry.space_group_name_H-M   'P 1'
#
loop_
_entity.id
_entity.type
_entity.pdbx_description
1 polymer ?
#
loop_
_entity_poly.entity_id
_entity_poly.type
_entity_poly.pdbx_seq_one_letter_code
_entity_poly.pdbx_strand_id
1 'polypeptide(L)'
;MPGASDRGTAYVSCRIHCLPACFSRAVVAVCKLTSPAPGIPPLVSLCRYGLPGYSAQEGEAFSAAASGLHPRHQLPFVLSRVAASKAIASLSPDKRAACPGEEDGPAVVFTDRREAAPTLHGCCLSIAHEDSAAASVAWSVPSPDSSSFKDYHAAPERLYMEAQLVCSHSTLPDATATSFAYAIDVVNVAEVHRVRSRFPHFGQRWMPQCTTTASADDVGRALTCVQKQHQECVAAVGAPGGSHGGEGVSACQAACRRDEWWKHLVTPYVTEADAYAAVVLAQHWGVRECAVKLVGIPGRSFAYECVRALPPRGGAVVTESTPFTASFLMSHTLYSAEVHGAEAATLAQQRLHPLLYLYTWTEWVPLNSTVDLPYVVVLACAPCRSDAR
;
A
#
# COMPACT_ATOMS: atom_id res chain seq x y z
N MET A 1 -0.47 44.88 -6.85
CA MET A 1 -0.27 44.29 -5.52
C MET A 1 -1.12 43.01 -5.42
N PRO A 2 -0.65 41.83 -5.83
CA PRO A 2 -1.32 40.60 -5.48
C PRO A 2 -0.69 40.09 -4.18
N GLY A 3 -1.39 40.31 -3.07
CA GLY A 3 -1.00 39.83 -1.75
C GLY A 3 -2.19 39.10 -1.13
N ALA A 4 -2.20 37.77 -1.24
CA ALA A 4 -2.91 36.85 -0.37
C ALA A 4 -2.48 35.41 -0.72
N SER A 5 -1.45 34.90 -0.01
CA SER A 5 -1.28 33.48 0.33
C SER A 5 -1.62 32.42 -0.74
N ASP A 6 -0.87 32.35 -1.83
CA ASP A 6 -0.77 31.16 -2.70
C ASP A 6 0.11 30.06 -2.04
N ARG A 7 -0.12 29.78 -0.74
CA ARG A 7 0.18 28.43 -0.23
C ARG A 7 -0.91 27.53 -0.78
N GLY A 8 -0.72 27.14 -2.05
CA GLY A 8 -1.67 26.36 -2.84
C GLY A 8 -2.12 25.14 -2.05
N THR A 9 -3.42 24.89 -2.07
CA THR A 9 -4.02 23.68 -1.52
C THR A 9 -3.24 22.47 -2.05
N ALA A 10 -2.65 21.65 -1.18
CA ALA A 10 -1.92 20.46 -1.61
C ALA A 10 -2.87 19.54 -2.40
N TYR A 11 -2.51 19.22 -3.65
CA TYR A 11 -3.33 18.39 -4.56
C TYR A 11 -2.98 16.90 -4.45
N VAL A 12 -1.85 16.59 -3.83
CA VAL A 12 -1.38 15.23 -3.55
C VAL A 12 -1.16 15.10 -2.05
N SER A 13 -1.75 14.07 -1.45
CA SER A 13 -1.41 13.63 -0.11
C SER A 13 -0.40 12.49 -0.23
N CYS A 14 0.66 12.53 0.58
CA CYS A 14 1.61 11.44 0.71
C CYS A 14 1.73 11.03 2.18
N ARG A 15 1.61 9.73 2.46
CA ARG A 15 1.67 9.19 3.82
C ARG A 15 2.67 8.05 3.90
N ILE A 16 3.49 8.05 4.95
CA ILE A 16 4.30 6.90 5.35
C ILE A 16 3.44 6.00 6.22
N HIS A 17 3.36 4.71 5.88
CA HIS A 17 2.53 3.75 6.60
C HIS A 17 3.35 3.03 7.67
N CYS A 18 2.84 3.03 8.90
CA CYS A 18 3.32 2.17 9.96
C CYS A 18 2.96 0.72 9.61
N LEU A 19 3.98 -0.11 9.46
CA LEU A 19 3.80 -1.52 9.15
C LEU A 19 3.85 -2.36 10.44
N PRO A 20 3.18 -3.53 10.47
CA PRO A 20 3.36 -4.48 11.55
C PRO A 20 4.84 -4.83 11.75
N ALA A 21 5.22 -5.22 12.97
CA ALA A 21 6.62 -5.48 13.33
C ALA A 21 7.33 -6.48 12.40
N CYS A 22 6.59 -7.42 11.81
CA CYS A 22 7.10 -8.38 10.82
C CYS A 22 7.58 -7.74 9.51
N PHE A 23 7.18 -6.51 9.20
CA PHE A 23 7.65 -5.72 8.06
C PHE A 23 8.55 -4.55 8.48
N SER A 24 9.08 -4.55 9.71
CA SER A 24 9.86 -3.43 10.29
C SER A 24 11.09 -2.99 9.47
N ARG A 25 11.56 -3.82 8.55
CA ARG A 25 12.71 -3.54 7.65
C ARG A 25 12.32 -2.84 6.35
N ALA A 26 11.03 -2.62 6.13
CA ALA A 26 10.49 -1.96 4.96
C ALA A 26 9.79 -0.67 5.36
N VAL A 27 9.75 0.26 4.41
CA VAL A 27 9.02 1.52 4.51
C VAL A 27 8.07 1.59 3.35
N VAL A 28 6.81 1.86 3.64
CA VAL A 28 5.78 2.08 2.61
C VAL A 28 5.38 3.54 2.59
N ALA A 29 5.33 4.10 1.40
CA ALA A 29 4.70 5.38 1.13
C ALA A 29 3.53 5.20 0.15
N VAL A 30 2.43 5.91 0.41
CA VAL A 30 1.28 5.98 -0.48
C VAL A 30 1.05 7.44 -0.86
N CYS A 31 0.91 7.69 -2.16
CA CYS A 31 0.52 8.97 -2.73
C CYS A 31 -0.87 8.86 -3.34
N LYS A 32 -1.72 9.86 -3.12
CA LYS A 32 -3.02 9.95 -3.77
C LYS A 32 -3.44 11.39 -4.00
N LEU A 33 -4.33 11.58 -4.97
CA LEU A 33 -4.95 12.87 -5.18
C LEU A 33 -5.90 13.23 -4.04
N THR A 34 -5.93 14.52 -3.67
CA THR A 34 -6.85 15.09 -2.68
C THR A 34 -8.05 15.79 -3.32
N SER A 35 -8.04 15.91 -4.65
CA SER A 35 -9.07 16.56 -5.45
C SER A 35 -9.53 15.65 -6.60
N PRO A 36 -10.81 15.74 -7.02
CA PRO A 36 -11.32 14.96 -8.14
C PRO A 36 -10.72 15.43 -9.48
N ALA A 37 -10.77 14.58 -10.50
CA ALA A 37 -10.14 14.81 -11.80
C ALA A 37 -10.36 16.20 -12.43
N PRO A 38 -11.58 16.78 -12.43
CA PRO A 38 -11.81 18.11 -13.00
C PRO A 38 -11.12 19.26 -12.23
N GLY A 39 -10.75 19.02 -10.97
CA GLY A 39 -10.07 19.99 -10.10
C GLY A 39 -8.55 19.85 -10.09
N ILE A 40 -7.97 18.92 -10.86
CA ILE A 40 -6.52 18.73 -10.92
C ILE A 40 -5.92 19.79 -11.86
N PRO A 41 -4.93 20.59 -11.42
CA PRO A 41 -4.24 21.51 -12.31
C PRO A 41 -3.40 20.77 -13.36
N PRO A 42 -2.94 21.44 -14.42
CA PRO A 42 -2.00 20.85 -15.38
C PRO A 42 -0.80 20.21 -14.67
N LEU A 43 -0.29 19.08 -15.20
CA LEU A 43 0.73 18.27 -14.53
C LEU A 43 1.96 19.08 -14.10
N VAL A 44 2.42 20.02 -14.92
CA VAL A 44 3.56 20.90 -14.58
C VAL A 44 3.27 21.75 -13.34
N SER A 45 2.08 22.34 -13.27
CA SER A 45 1.64 23.12 -12.10
C SER A 45 1.44 22.23 -10.87
N LEU A 46 0.87 21.03 -11.05
CA LEU A 46 0.76 20.02 -9.99
C LEU A 46 2.14 19.68 -9.43
N CYS A 47 3.13 19.43 -10.29
CA CYS A 47 4.46 19.05 -9.85
C CYS A 47 5.17 20.18 -9.12
N ARG A 48 5.04 21.43 -9.59
CA ARG A 48 5.69 22.60 -8.99
C ARG A 48 5.11 23.00 -7.64
N TYR A 49 3.80 22.82 -7.44
CA TYR A 49 3.09 23.44 -6.29
C TYR A 49 2.22 22.47 -5.49
N GLY A 50 1.93 21.29 -6.03
CA GLY A 50 0.98 20.34 -5.45
C GLY A 50 1.62 19.10 -4.80
N LEU A 51 2.94 18.96 -4.83
CA LEU A 51 3.66 17.82 -4.26
C LEU A 51 4.14 18.11 -2.83
N PRO A 52 3.74 17.30 -1.82
CA PRO A 52 4.04 17.60 -0.42
C PRO A 52 5.53 17.40 -0.10
N GLY A 53 6.15 18.44 0.45
CA GLY A 53 7.57 18.43 0.85
C GLY A 53 8.53 18.31 -0.34
N TYR A 54 8.19 18.95 -1.45
CA TYR A 54 9.05 19.16 -2.61
C TYR A 54 8.99 20.64 -3.02
N SER A 55 10.14 21.20 -3.34
CA SER A 55 10.26 22.53 -3.95
C SER A 55 9.82 22.52 -5.41
N ALA A 56 9.63 23.71 -5.99
CA ALA A 56 9.27 23.83 -7.41
C ALA A 56 10.32 23.20 -8.34
N GLN A 57 11.60 23.34 -8.01
CA GLN A 57 12.71 22.77 -8.79
C GLN A 57 12.72 21.23 -8.74
N GLU A 58 12.48 20.65 -7.56
CA GLU A 58 12.35 19.20 -7.41
C GLU A 58 11.10 18.67 -8.12
N GLY A 59 10.00 19.43 -8.04
CA GLY A 59 8.79 19.20 -8.81
C GLY A 59 9.03 19.15 -10.32
N GLU A 60 9.81 20.09 -10.85
CA GLU A 60 10.14 20.13 -12.27
C GLU A 60 10.81 18.84 -12.75
N ALA A 61 11.69 18.24 -11.95
CA ALA A 61 12.34 16.97 -12.28
C ALA A 61 11.33 15.84 -12.51
N PHE A 62 10.28 15.73 -11.67
CA PHE A 62 9.19 14.77 -11.88
C PHE A 62 8.42 15.04 -13.17
N SER A 63 8.07 16.30 -13.43
CA SER A 63 7.32 16.67 -14.64
C SER A 63 8.13 16.45 -15.92
N ALA A 64 9.44 16.75 -15.88
CA ALA A 64 10.35 16.54 -17.00
C ALA A 64 10.49 15.06 -17.32
N ALA A 65 10.68 14.21 -16.31
CA ALA A 65 10.75 12.76 -16.46
C ALA A 65 9.43 12.15 -17.01
N ALA A 66 8.28 12.73 -16.64
CA ALA A 66 6.98 12.28 -17.13
C ALA A 66 6.66 12.75 -18.56
N SER A 67 7.29 13.83 -19.04
CA SER A 67 6.91 14.50 -20.30
C SER A 67 6.98 13.62 -21.55
N GLY A 68 7.87 12.63 -21.58
CA GLY A 68 8.02 11.69 -22.68
C GLY A 68 7.01 10.53 -22.68
N LEU A 69 6.18 10.42 -21.63
CA LEU A 69 5.17 9.36 -21.53
C LEU A 69 3.86 9.78 -22.19
N HIS A 70 3.08 8.79 -22.64
CA HIS A 70 1.70 9.03 -23.08
C HIS A 70 0.90 9.72 -21.96
N PRO A 71 0.01 10.69 -22.26
CA PRO A 71 -0.69 11.49 -21.25
C PRO A 71 -1.33 10.70 -20.10
N ARG A 72 -1.93 9.54 -20.42
CA ARG A 72 -2.54 8.63 -19.43
C ARG A 72 -1.55 8.05 -18.41
N HIS A 73 -0.26 8.04 -18.69
CA HIS A 73 0.78 7.47 -17.81
C HIS A 73 1.56 8.54 -17.06
N GLN A 74 1.40 9.82 -17.39
CA GLN A 74 2.22 10.88 -16.81
C GLN A 74 1.91 11.10 -15.32
N LEU A 75 0.63 11.27 -14.96
CA LEU A 75 0.23 11.45 -13.57
C LEU A 75 0.51 10.21 -12.71
N PRO A 76 0.13 8.98 -13.12
CA PRO A 76 0.47 7.78 -12.37
C PRO A 76 1.98 7.60 -12.17
N PHE A 77 2.77 7.93 -13.19
CA PHE A 77 4.23 7.96 -13.06
C PHE A 77 4.66 8.92 -11.96
N VAL A 78 4.23 10.19 -11.98
CA VAL A 78 4.59 11.18 -10.96
C VAL A 78 4.19 10.72 -9.56
N LEU A 79 2.94 10.29 -9.36
CA LEU A 79 2.46 9.80 -8.06
C LEU A 79 3.34 8.65 -7.54
N SER A 80 3.70 7.72 -8.41
CA SER A 80 4.54 6.56 -8.05
C SER A 80 5.98 6.95 -7.71
N ARG A 81 6.54 7.96 -8.39
CA ARG A 81 7.89 8.46 -8.14
C ARG A 81 7.98 9.29 -6.87
N VAL A 82 6.94 10.05 -6.56
CA VAL A 82 6.81 10.76 -5.29
C VAL A 82 6.71 9.76 -4.14
N ALA A 83 5.88 8.72 -4.27
CA ALA A 83 5.78 7.65 -3.27
C ALA A 83 7.15 6.95 -3.07
N ALA A 84 7.80 6.54 -4.16
CA ALA A 84 9.12 5.91 -4.10
C ALA A 84 10.15 6.80 -3.40
N SER A 85 10.19 8.08 -3.77
CA SER A 85 11.10 9.06 -3.19
C SER A 85 10.90 9.22 -1.67
N LYS A 86 9.65 9.29 -1.21
CA LYS A 86 9.32 9.37 0.22
C LYS A 86 9.65 8.08 0.98
N ALA A 87 9.43 6.92 0.36
CA ALA A 87 9.80 5.63 0.93
C ALA A 87 11.34 5.52 1.10
N ILE A 88 12.11 5.91 0.08
CA ILE A 88 13.58 5.93 0.11
C ILE A 88 14.08 6.90 1.18
N ALA A 89 13.56 8.14 1.20
CA ALA A 89 13.96 9.15 2.18
C ALA A 89 13.73 8.70 3.64
N SER A 90 12.71 7.87 3.86
CA SER A 90 12.31 7.41 5.19
C SER A 90 12.95 6.08 5.61
N LEU A 91 13.75 5.45 4.75
CA LEU A 91 14.57 4.28 5.10
C LEU A 91 15.82 4.63 5.92
N SER A 92 16.29 5.87 5.88
CA SER A 92 17.52 6.25 6.57
C SER A 92 17.35 6.22 8.10
N PRO A 93 18.17 5.44 8.84
CA PRO A 93 18.07 5.33 10.29
C PRO A 93 18.44 6.61 11.03
N ASP A 94 19.22 7.52 10.42
CA ASP A 94 19.73 8.73 11.07
C ASP A 94 18.65 9.78 11.40
N LYS A 95 17.45 9.67 10.83
CA LYS A 95 16.33 10.59 11.15
C LYS A 95 15.50 10.18 12.36
N ARG A 96 15.66 8.95 12.89
CA ARG A 96 14.88 8.50 14.07
C ARG A 96 15.44 8.99 15.41
N ALA A 97 16.63 9.58 15.42
CA ALA A 97 17.34 10.01 16.63
C ALA A 97 17.59 11.53 16.73
N ALA A 98 17.26 12.32 15.70
CA ALA A 98 17.53 13.75 15.70
C ALA A 98 16.38 14.53 16.39
N CYS A 99 16.76 15.42 17.31
CA CYS A 99 15.87 16.39 17.95
C CYS A 99 15.07 17.19 16.90
N PRO A 100 13.83 17.62 17.22
CA PRO A 100 13.03 18.47 16.35
C PRO A 100 13.67 19.86 16.29
N GLY A 101 14.56 20.10 15.32
CA GLY A 101 15.29 21.37 15.22
C GLY A 101 16.07 21.60 13.93
N GLU A 102 16.49 20.56 13.22
CA GLU A 102 17.19 20.69 11.93
C GLU A 102 16.65 19.68 10.91
N GLU A 103 15.44 19.92 10.41
CA GLU A 103 14.93 19.30 9.19
C GLU A 103 15.37 20.15 8.00
N ASP A 104 16.48 19.81 7.33
CA ASP A 104 16.61 20.09 5.88
C ASP A 104 17.81 19.32 5.29
N GLY A 105 17.74 18.00 5.39
CA GLY A 105 18.42 17.16 4.40
C GLY A 105 17.68 17.30 3.06
N PRO A 106 18.39 17.38 1.91
CA PRO A 106 17.75 17.55 0.61
C PRO A 106 16.70 16.45 0.38
N ALA A 107 15.56 16.82 -0.22
CA ALA A 107 14.54 15.83 -0.51
C ALA A 107 15.08 14.81 -1.52
N VAL A 108 14.81 13.53 -1.28
CA VAL A 108 15.11 12.50 -2.28
C VAL A 108 14.18 12.73 -3.47
N VAL A 109 14.74 12.84 -4.67
CA VAL A 109 14.00 12.93 -5.94
C VAL A 109 14.38 11.74 -6.80
N PHE A 110 13.54 10.71 -6.78
CA PHE A 110 13.74 9.47 -7.53
C PHE A 110 12.81 9.42 -8.75
N THR A 111 13.37 9.60 -9.94
CA THR A 111 12.63 9.55 -11.22
C THR A 111 12.98 8.33 -12.07
N ASP A 112 14.01 7.58 -11.69
CA ASP A 112 14.53 6.43 -12.42
C ASP A 112 13.67 5.17 -12.30
N ARG A 113 14.07 4.13 -13.05
CA ARG A 113 13.48 2.79 -12.91
C ARG A 113 13.87 2.15 -11.59
N ARG A 114 13.03 1.26 -11.04
CA ARG A 114 13.25 0.64 -9.72
C ARG A 114 14.58 -0.11 -9.63
N GLU A 115 15.08 -0.63 -10.75
CA GLU A 115 16.35 -1.37 -10.85
C GLU A 115 17.57 -0.48 -10.57
N ALA A 116 17.43 0.85 -10.66
CA ALA A 116 18.48 1.80 -10.33
C ALA A 116 18.56 2.11 -8.82
N ALA A 117 17.49 1.86 -8.05
CA ALA A 117 17.43 2.18 -6.62
C ALA A 117 18.53 1.52 -5.77
N PRO A 118 18.95 0.26 -6.03
CA PRO A 118 20.05 -0.35 -5.29
C PRO A 118 21.36 0.41 -5.46
N THR A 119 21.68 0.83 -6.69
CA THR A 119 22.93 1.54 -7.00
C THR A 119 22.90 2.99 -6.51
N LEU A 120 21.76 3.68 -6.66
CA LEU A 120 21.64 5.11 -6.35
C LEU A 120 21.40 5.36 -4.85
N HIS A 121 20.74 4.43 -4.16
CA HIS A 121 20.22 4.66 -2.80
C HIS A 121 20.44 3.49 -1.85
N GLY A 122 21.16 2.43 -2.23
CA GLY A 122 21.45 1.28 -1.35
C GLY A 122 20.20 0.52 -0.89
N CYS A 123 19.09 0.65 -1.61
CA CYS A 123 17.81 0.03 -1.25
C CYS A 123 17.16 -0.67 -2.44
N CYS A 124 16.39 -1.70 -2.14
CA CYS A 124 15.46 -2.30 -3.07
C CYS A 124 14.13 -1.54 -3.05
N LEU A 125 13.40 -1.61 -4.17
CA LEU A 125 12.18 -0.85 -4.37
C LEU A 125 11.15 -1.65 -5.17
N SER A 126 9.90 -1.61 -4.72
CA SER A 126 8.74 -2.06 -5.50
C SER A 126 7.71 -0.93 -5.58
N ILE A 127 7.11 -0.76 -6.75
CA ILE A 127 6.32 0.42 -7.12
C ILE A 127 5.03 -0.07 -7.79
N ALA A 128 3.93 0.58 -7.46
CA ALA A 128 2.63 0.35 -8.06
C ALA A 128 1.87 1.67 -8.21
N HIS A 129 1.00 1.75 -9.21
CA HIS A 129 0.14 2.90 -9.42
C HIS A 129 -1.12 2.55 -10.19
N GLU A 130 -2.10 3.39 -9.96
CA GLU A 130 -3.34 3.55 -10.70
C GLU A 130 -3.48 5.03 -11.09
N ASP A 131 -4.58 5.39 -11.74
CA ASP A 131 -4.81 6.75 -12.27
C ASP A 131 -4.66 7.86 -11.22
N SER A 132 -5.13 7.61 -9.98
CA SER A 132 -5.24 8.63 -8.93
C SER A 132 -4.54 8.27 -7.62
N ALA A 133 -3.89 7.11 -7.56
CA ALA A 133 -3.18 6.63 -6.37
C ALA A 133 -1.95 5.81 -6.77
N ALA A 134 -0.92 5.88 -5.96
CA ALA A 134 0.29 5.10 -6.13
C ALA A 134 0.88 4.71 -4.78
N ALA A 135 1.59 3.60 -4.75
CA ALA A 135 2.28 3.13 -3.56
C ALA A 135 3.68 2.64 -3.91
N SER A 136 4.58 2.74 -2.95
CA SER A 136 5.93 2.22 -3.07
C SER A 136 6.39 1.65 -1.75
N VAL A 137 7.09 0.52 -1.82
CA VAL A 137 7.78 -0.07 -0.68
C VAL A 137 9.28 -0.08 -0.97
N ALA A 138 10.05 0.45 -0.03
CA ALA A 138 11.50 0.45 -0.07
C ALA A 138 12.05 -0.37 1.12
N TRP A 139 13.14 -1.09 0.93
CA TRP A 139 13.83 -1.83 2.00
C TRP A 139 15.34 -1.91 1.72
N SER A 140 16.15 -2.00 2.77
CA SER A 140 17.61 -2.04 2.63
C SER A 140 18.08 -3.32 1.91
N VAL A 141 19.09 -3.18 1.05
CA VAL A 141 19.80 -4.33 0.47
C VAL A 141 20.65 -4.97 1.59
N PRO A 142 20.58 -6.31 1.80
CA PRO A 142 21.50 -6.98 2.71
C PRO A 142 22.94 -6.78 2.22
N SER A 143 23.77 -6.08 3.00
CA SER A 143 25.20 -5.95 2.68
C SER A 143 25.93 -7.25 3.03
N PRO A 144 26.76 -7.81 2.14
CA PRO A 144 27.60 -8.96 2.48
C PRO A 144 28.63 -8.65 3.57
N ASP A 145 28.94 -7.36 3.80
CA ASP A 145 29.95 -6.90 4.75
C ASP A 145 29.37 -6.55 6.13
N SER A 146 28.05 -6.66 6.34
CA SER A 146 27.45 -6.45 7.67
C SER A 146 27.47 -7.74 8.50
N SER A 147 28.65 -8.33 8.70
CA SER A 147 28.89 -9.35 9.74
C SER A 147 29.21 -8.70 11.10
N SER A 148 28.63 -7.53 11.36
CA SER A 148 28.62 -6.89 12.67
C SER A 148 27.20 -7.01 13.21
N PHE A 149 26.82 -8.23 13.58
CA PHE A 149 25.86 -8.43 14.66
C PHE A 149 26.52 -7.83 15.92
N LYS A 150 26.32 -6.53 16.14
CA LYS A 150 26.34 -6.04 17.51
C LYS A 150 24.99 -6.47 18.07
N ASP A 151 25.04 -7.49 18.92
CA ASP A 151 23.98 -7.81 19.86
C ASP A 151 23.58 -6.52 20.58
N TYR A 152 22.52 -5.86 20.09
CA TYR A 152 21.79 -4.92 20.89
C TYR A 152 20.99 -5.73 21.90
N HIS A 153 21.68 -6.13 22.98
CA HIS A 153 21.05 -6.26 24.28
C HIS A 153 20.59 -4.87 24.73
N ALA A 154 19.55 -4.34 24.08
CA ALA A 154 18.74 -3.28 24.66
C ALA A 154 17.76 -3.98 25.60
N ALA A 155 18.00 -3.82 26.91
CA ALA A 155 17.03 -4.20 27.92
C ALA A 155 15.66 -3.57 27.58
N PRO A 156 14.53 -4.27 27.82
CA PRO A 156 13.22 -3.73 27.56
C PRO A 156 12.92 -2.68 28.64
N GLU A 157 13.22 -1.40 28.37
CA GLU A 157 12.68 -0.33 29.19
C GLU A 157 11.17 -0.25 28.92
N ARG A 158 10.43 -0.81 29.88
CA ARG A 158 8.99 -0.71 30.01
C ARG A 158 8.59 0.76 30.10
N LEU A 159 8.13 1.33 28.99
CA LEU A 159 7.14 2.40 29.06
C LEU A 159 5.76 1.79 28.77
N TYR A 160 5.18 1.30 29.86
CA TYR A 160 3.78 0.94 29.98
C TYR A 160 2.95 2.22 29.81
N MET A 161 2.24 2.35 28.69
CA MET A 161 0.91 2.96 28.69
C MET A 161 -0.01 2.02 27.95
N GLU A 162 -0.87 1.42 28.75
CA GLU A 162 -1.76 0.32 28.47
C GLU A 162 -3.00 0.85 27.73
N ALA A 163 -3.12 0.49 26.45
CA ALA A 163 -4.41 0.36 25.79
C ALA A 163 -4.36 -0.99 25.05
N GLN A 164 -4.97 -2.00 25.67
CA GLN A 164 -4.99 -3.37 25.19
C GLN A 164 -5.67 -3.46 23.81
N LEU A 165 -4.89 -3.34 22.75
CA LEU A 165 -5.13 -4.08 21.53
C LEU A 165 -4.59 -5.48 21.82
N VAL A 166 -5.43 -6.51 21.77
CA VAL A 166 -5.01 -7.92 21.78
C VAL A 166 -4.26 -8.18 20.47
N CYS A 167 -3.04 -7.68 20.40
CA CYS A 167 -2.10 -7.95 19.35
C CYS A 167 -1.35 -9.20 19.79
N SER A 168 -1.96 -10.35 19.51
CA SER A 168 -1.27 -11.64 19.60
C SER A 168 0.08 -11.47 18.92
N HIS A 169 1.16 -11.66 19.68
CA HIS A 169 2.54 -11.57 19.22
C HIS A 169 2.75 -12.50 18.02
N SER A 170 2.51 -11.97 16.82
CA SER A 170 2.78 -12.62 15.54
C SER A 170 4.28 -12.50 15.28
N THR A 171 5.06 -13.27 16.01
CA THR A 171 6.41 -13.63 15.58
C THR A 171 6.27 -14.35 14.24
N LEU A 172 6.92 -13.82 13.19
CA LEU A 172 7.02 -14.49 11.90
C LEU A 172 7.44 -15.94 12.15
N PRO A 173 6.70 -16.95 11.63
CA PRO A 173 6.98 -18.35 11.91
C PRO A 173 8.31 -18.86 11.33
N ASP A 174 9.00 -18.03 10.54
CA ASP A 174 10.34 -18.33 10.04
C ASP A 174 11.38 -17.47 10.76
N ALA A 175 11.62 -17.78 12.04
CA ALA A 175 12.65 -17.17 12.88
C ALA A 175 14.08 -17.36 12.32
N THR A 176 14.23 -18.11 11.23
CA THR A 176 15.50 -18.34 10.52
C THR A 176 15.73 -17.45 9.31
N ALA A 177 14.70 -16.76 8.80
CA ALA A 177 14.84 -15.90 7.63
C ALA A 177 15.60 -14.61 7.95
N THR A 178 16.84 -14.51 7.48
CA THR A 178 17.70 -13.33 7.69
C THR A 178 17.43 -12.19 6.70
N SER A 179 16.62 -12.41 5.66
CA SER A 179 16.24 -11.40 4.68
C SER A 179 14.89 -11.69 4.02
N PHE A 180 14.25 -10.62 3.55
CA PHE A 180 12.94 -10.65 2.91
C PHE A 180 12.98 -9.84 1.60
N ALA A 181 12.19 -10.28 0.63
CA ALA A 181 11.85 -9.50 -0.56
C ALA A 181 10.42 -8.99 -0.43
N TYR A 182 10.17 -7.75 -0.87
CA TYR A 182 8.87 -7.11 -0.75
C TYR A 182 8.31 -6.75 -2.13
N ALA A 183 6.98 -6.79 -2.25
CA ALA A 183 6.27 -6.27 -3.39
C ALA A 183 5.02 -5.52 -2.93
N ILE A 184 4.65 -4.48 -3.66
CA ILE A 184 3.45 -3.70 -3.38
C ILE A 184 2.59 -3.60 -4.64
N ASP A 185 1.29 -3.56 -4.45
CA ASP A 185 0.32 -3.28 -5.50
C ASP A 185 -0.77 -2.31 -5.04
N VAL A 186 -1.35 -1.58 -5.98
CA VAL A 186 -2.49 -0.68 -5.76
C VAL A 186 -3.54 -1.02 -6.80
N VAL A 187 -4.77 -1.23 -6.36
CA VAL A 187 -5.85 -1.72 -7.22
C VAL A 187 -7.07 -0.84 -7.10
N ASN A 188 -7.53 -0.29 -8.22
CA ASN A 188 -8.76 0.48 -8.29
C ASN A 188 -10.00 -0.45 -8.29
N VAL A 189 -10.78 -0.41 -7.20
CA VAL A 189 -11.97 -1.28 -7.05
C VAL A 189 -13.02 -1.01 -8.13
N ALA A 190 -13.17 0.24 -8.55
CA ALA A 190 -14.10 0.62 -9.63
C ALA A 190 -13.65 0.05 -10.98
N GLU A 191 -12.34 -0.05 -11.21
CA GLU A 191 -11.80 -0.62 -12.44
C GLU A 191 -11.95 -2.15 -12.46
N VAL A 192 -11.69 -2.83 -11.34
CA VAL A 192 -11.96 -4.28 -11.18
C VAL A 192 -13.43 -4.57 -11.49
N HIS A 193 -14.34 -3.76 -10.97
CA HIS A 193 -15.77 -3.86 -11.28
C HIS A 193 -16.05 -3.74 -12.77
N ARG A 194 -15.52 -2.68 -13.38
CA ARG A 194 -15.74 -2.38 -14.80
C ARG A 194 -15.23 -3.51 -15.69
N VAL A 195 -14.05 -4.04 -15.41
CA VAL A 195 -13.44 -5.15 -16.15
C VAL A 195 -14.28 -6.42 -15.99
N ARG A 196 -14.66 -6.78 -14.76
CA ARG A 196 -15.50 -7.96 -14.50
C ARG A 196 -16.85 -7.88 -15.20
N SER A 197 -17.50 -6.71 -15.13
CA SER A 197 -18.80 -6.46 -15.74
C SER A 197 -18.72 -6.52 -17.27
N ARG A 198 -17.66 -5.96 -17.86
CA ARG A 198 -17.45 -5.96 -19.31
C ARG A 198 -16.97 -7.31 -19.84
N PHE A 199 -16.26 -8.09 -19.03
CA PHE A 199 -15.64 -9.35 -19.44
C PHE A 199 -15.93 -10.49 -18.44
N PRO A 200 -17.16 -11.03 -18.42
CA PRO A 200 -17.57 -12.02 -17.41
C PRO A 200 -16.74 -13.30 -17.43
N HIS A 201 -16.35 -13.78 -18.61
CA HIS A 201 -15.51 -14.98 -18.77
C HIS A 201 -14.09 -14.78 -18.25
N PHE A 202 -13.56 -13.55 -18.37
CA PHE A 202 -12.27 -13.20 -17.76
C PHE A 202 -12.41 -13.20 -16.24
N GLY A 203 -13.49 -12.61 -15.70
CA GLY A 203 -13.78 -12.67 -14.27
C GLY A 203 -13.87 -14.10 -13.73
N GLN A 204 -14.51 -15.02 -14.45
CA GLN A 204 -14.63 -16.43 -14.06
C GLN A 204 -13.30 -17.20 -14.10
N ARG A 205 -12.41 -16.91 -15.06
CA ARG A 205 -11.09 -17.54 -15.17
C ARG A 205 -10.05 -16.94 -14.23
N TRP A 206 -10.19 -15.66 -13.89
CA TRP A 206 -9.19 -14.91 -13.12
C TRP A 206 -9.39 -15.02 -11.61
N MET A 207 -10.54 -15.54 -11.19
CA MET A 207 -11.00 -15.53 -9.82
C MET A 207 -11.65 -16.88 -9.54
N PRO A 208 -10.88 -17.96 -9.31
CA PRO A 208 -11.46 -19.23 -8.86
C PRO A 208 -12.27 -18.94 -7.60
N GLN A 209 -13.59 -19.05 -7.74
CA GLN A 209 -14.64 -18.92 -6.73
C GLN A 209 -14.16 -18.40 -5.37
N CYS A 210 -13.82 -17.11 -5.31
CA CYS A 210 -13.69 -16.41 -4.03
C CYS A 210 -15.09 -16.33 -3.45
N THR A 211 -15.53 -17.43 -2.85
CA THR A 211 -16.77 -17.52 -2.10
C THR A 211 -16.50 -16.75 -0.83
N THR A 212 -17.07 -15.55 -0.71
CA THR A 212 -17.09 -14.88 0.58
C THR A 212 -18.23 -15.51 1.39
N THR A 213 -17.93 -15.97 2.60
CA THR A 213 -18.96 -16.41 3.55
C THR A 213 -19.51 -15.23 4.36
N ALA A 214 -19.05 -14.00 4.09
CA ALA A 214 -19.46 -12.80 4.80
C ALA A 214 -20.89 -12.41 4.42
N SER A 215 -21.78 -12.31 5.42
CA SER A 215 -23.08 -11.68 5.21
C SER A 215 -22.92 -10.16 5.03
N ALA A 216 -23.93 -9.50 4.45
CA ALA A 216 -23.99 -8.04 4.38
C ALA A 216 -23.85 -7.40 5.78
N ASP A 217 -24.37 -8.06 6.81
CA ASP A 217 -24.26 -7.59 8.20
C ASP A 217 -22.84 -7.74 8.77
N ASP A 218 -22.12 -8.80 8.40
CA ASP A 218 -20.70 -8.97 8.79
C ASP A 218 -19.84 -7.88 8.18
N VAL A 219 -20.10 -7.59 6.91
CA VAL A 219 -19.47 -6.52 6.14
C VAL A 219 -19.74 -5.17 6.80
N GLY A 220 -21.02 -4.85 7.05
CA GLY A 220 -21.45 -3.61 7.71
C GLY A 220 -20.79 -3.41 9.07
N ARG A 221 -20.78 -4.45 9.92
CA ARG A 221 -20.10 -4.41 11.23
C ARG A 221 -18.60 -4.16 11.11
N ALA A 222 -17.94 -4.81 10.15
CA ALA A 222 -16.51 -4.63 9.95
C ALA A 222 -16.16 -3.18 9.57
N LEU A 223 -16.98 -2.56 8.72
CA LEU A 223 -16.77 -1.19 8.26
C LEU A 223 -17.03 -0.18 9.36
N THR A 224 -18.09 -0.36 10.14
CA THR A 224 -18.36 0.48 11.32
C THR A 224 -17.19 0.42 12.30
N CYS A 225 -16.60 -0.77 12.50
CA CYS A 225 -15.43 -0.95 13.35
C CYS A 225 -14.19 -0.21 12.79
N VAL A 226 -13.91 -0.33 11.48
CA VAL A 226 -12.79 0.35 10.81
C VAL A 226 -12.95 1.87 10.83
N GLN A 227 -14.16 2.38 10.59
CA GLN A 227 -14.45 3.82 10.67
C GLN A 227 -14.24 4.36 12.08
N LYS A 228 -14.69 3.61 13.11
CA LYS A 228 -14.51 3.96 14.52
C LYS A 228 -13.04 3.95 14.94
N GLN A 229 -12.27 2.92 14.55
CA GLN A 229 -10.83 2.84 14.81
C GLN A 229 -10.05 3.97 14.13
N HIS A 230 -10.41 4.35 12.89
CA HIS A 230 -9.79 5.48 12.21
C HIS A 230 -10.04 6.80 12.97
N GLN A 231 -11.27 7.02 13.45
CA GLN A 231 -11.61 8.19 14.27
C GLN A 231 -10.87 8.21 15.61
N GLU A 232 -10.74 7.05 16.26
CA GLU A 232 -10.05 6.91 17.54
C GLU A 232 -8.52 7.07 17.40
N CYS A 233 -7.90 6.53 16.35
CA CYS A 233 -6.48 6.74 16.08
C CYS A 233 -6.15 8.20 15.70
N VAL A 234 -7.01 8.86 14.91
CA VAL A 234 -6.85 10.28 14.59
C VAL A 234 -7.01 11.15 15.84
N ALA A 235 -7.89 10.77 16.77
CA ALA A 235 -8.06 11.46 18.05
C ALA A 235 -6.91 11.19 19.05
N ALA A 236 -6.33 9.97 19.04
CA ALA A 236 -5.25 9.57 19.95
C ALA A 236 -3.88 10.14 19.58
N VAL A 237 -3.62 10.45 18.29
CA VAL A 237 -2.42 11.18 17.84
C VAL A 237 -2.60 12.69 18.08
N GLY A 238 -3.07 13.06 19.26
CA GLY A 238 -3.42 14.42 19.67
C GLY A 238 -2.41 15.46 19.18
N ALA A 239 -2.96 16.50 18.56
CA ALA A 239 -2.32 17.67 17.98
C ALA A 239 -0.98 18.09 18.63
N PRO A 240 0.10 18.28 17.85
CA PRO A 240 1.05 19.31 18.20
C PRO A 240 0.31 20.64 18.03
N GLY A 241 0.06 21.33 19.14
CA GLY A 241 -0.41 22.72 19.11
C GLY A 241 0.56 23.55 18.28
N GLY A 242 0.08 24.16 17.20
CA GLY A 242 0.88 25.01 16.34
C GLY A 242 0.19 25.29 15.02
N SER A 243 -0.56 26.40 14.97
CA SER A 243 -1.19 26.97 13.77
C SER A 243 -0.30 26.89 12.53
N HIS A 244 -0.72 26.17 11.50
CA HIS A 244 -0.69 26.60 10.10
C HIS A 244 -1.70 25.77 9.31
N GLY A 245 -2.60 26.46 8.62
CA GLY A 245 -3.87 25.92 8.14
C GLY A 245 -3.78 25.00 6.94
N GLY A 246 -4.79 24.14 6.82
CA GLY A 246 -5.18 23.51 5.58
C GLY A 246 -5.29 22.00 5.58
N GLU A 247 -5.97 21.36 6.54
CA GLU A 247 -6.60 20.05 6.34
C GLU A 247 -7.61 19.81 7.47
N GLY A 248 -8.89 20.11 7.20
CA GLY A 248 -9.95 20.05 8.20
C GLY A 248 -11.28 19.58 7.62
N VAL A 249 -11.25 18.53 6.79
CA VAL A 249 -12.50 17.80 6.51
C VAL A 249 -12.83 17.04 7.80
N SER A 250 -13.94 17.40 8.45
CA SER A 250 -14.39 16.70 9.65
C SER A 250 -14.50 15.20 9.36
N ALA A 251 -14.07 14.34 10.31
CA ALA A 251 -14.15 12.89 10.14
C ALA A 251 -15.57 12.41 9.79
N CYS A 252 -16.60 13.12 10.24
CA CYS A 252 -17.99 12.87 9.86
C CYS A 252 -18.24 13.14 8.38
N GLN A 253 -17.71 14.23 7.81
CA GLN A 253 -17.84 14.52 6.38
C GLN A 253 -17.10 13.49 5.54
N ALA A 254 -15.92 13.04 5.97
CA ALA A 254 -15.19 11.98 5.29
C ALA A 254 -15.93 10.63 5.33
N ALA A 255 -16.62 10.31 6.43
CA ALA A 255 -17.47 9.12 6.51
C ALA A 255 -18.66 9.20 5.54
N CYS A 256 -19.40 10.32 5.55
CA CYS A 256 -20.54 10.51 4.64
C CYS A 256 -20.16 10.44 3.16
N ARG A 257 -18.93 10.82 2.77
CA ARG A 257 -18.44 10.71 1.39
C ARG A 257 -18.11 9.28 0.95
N ARG A 258 -17.98 8.35 1.90
CA ARG A 258 -17.70 6.93 1.66
C ARG A 258 -18.97 6.10 1.71
N ASP A 259 -20.03 6.60 2.35
CA ASP A 259 -21.30 5.92 2.43
C ASP A 259 -21.90 5.72 1.03
N GLU A 260 -22.36 4.50 0.76
CA GLU A 260 -22.99 4.13 -0.50
C GLU A 260 -22.16 4.45 -1.76
N TRP A 261 -20.82 4.53 -1.64
CA TRP A 261 -19.90 4.88 -2.72
C TRP A 261 -20.15 4.08 -4.02
N TRP A 262 -20.57 2.83 -3.85
CA TRP A 262 -20.87 1.90 -4.95
C TRP A 262 -22.04 2.31 -5.82
N LYS A 263 -22.96 3.13 -5.31
CA LYS A 263 -24.10 3.67 -6.07
C LYS A 263 -23.65 4.73 -7.09
N HIS A 264 -22.45 5.28 -6.92
CA HIS A 264 -21.90 6.34 -7.75
C HIS A 264 -20.95 5.84 -8.85
N LEU A 265 -20.77 4.52 -8.96
CA LEU A 265 -20.03 3.93 -10.07
C LEU A 265 -20.80 4.07 -11.38
N VAL A 266 -20.09 4.08 -12.51
CA VAL A 266 -20.69 4.11 -13.86
C VAL A 266 -21.68 2.96 -14.05
N THR A 267 -21.39 1.80 -13.47
CA THR A 267 -22.32 0.68 -13.32
C THR A 267 -22.45 0.39 -11.84
N PRO A 268 -23.53 0.86 -11.17
CA PRO A 268 -23.70 0.66 -9.74
C PRO A 268 -23.76 -0.82 -9.35
N TYR A 269 -23.31 -1.13 -8.13
CA TYR A 269 -23.60 -2.43 -7.52
C TYR A 269 -25.07 -2.51 -7.08
N VAL A 270 -25.68 -3.68 -7.27
CA VAL A 270 -27.08 -3.94 -6.90
C VAL A 270 -27.23 -3.99 -5.38
N THR A 271 -26.26 -4.61 -4.70
CA THR A 271 -26.24 -4.73 -3.25
C THR A 271 -24.92 -4.24 -2.67
N GLU A 272 -24.94 -3.83 -1.41
CA GLU A 272 -23.73 -3.51 -0.65
C GLU A 272 -22.78 -4.71 -0.58
N ALA A 273 -23.33 -5.91 -0.40
CA ALA A 273 -22.55 -7.15 -0.38
C ALA A 273 -21.73 -7.35 -1.67
N ASP A 274 -22.29 -7.04 -2.84
CA ASP A 274 -21.59 -7.14 -4.12
C ASP A 274 -20.43 -6.12 -4.22
N ALA A 275 -20.64 -4.90 -3.69
CA ALA A 275 -19.62 -3.86 -3.67
C ALA A 275 -18.41 -4.27 -2.81
N TYR A 276 -18.67 -4.89 -1.66
CA TYR A 276 -17.60 -5.37 -0.78
C TYR A 276 -16.95 -6.65 -1.28
N ALA A 277 -17.68 -7.52 -1.96
CA ALA A 277 -17.08 -8.62 -2.69
C ALA A 277 -16.03 -8.11 -3.68
N ALA A 278 -16.26 -6.96 -4.34
CA ALA A 278 -15.28 -6.39 -5.24
C ALA A 278 -14.04 -5.78 -4.57
N VAL A 279 -14.16 -5.28 -3.34
CA VAL A 279 -13.00 -4.89 -2.53
C VAL A 279 -12.13 -6.13 -2.27
N VAL A 280 -12.74 -7.25 -1.89
CA VAL A 280 -12.02 -8.53 -1.73
C VAL A 280 -11.36 -8.92 -3.05
N LEU A 281 -12.08 -8.89 -4.18
CA LEU A 281 -11.50 -9.21 -5.48
C LEU A 281 -10.29 -8.32 -5.83
N ALA A 282 -10.34 -7.04 -5.49
CA ALA A 282 -9.21 -6.12 -5.68
C ALA A 282 -8.01 -6.51 -4.79
N GLN A 283 -8.21 -6.98 -3.56
CA GLN A 283 -7.14 -7.52 -2.72
C GLN A 283 -6.49 -8.74 -3.36
N HIS A 284 -7.29 -9.68 -3.86
CA HIS A 284 -6.78 -10.87 -4.54
C HIS A 284 -5.95 -10.52 -5.78
N TRP A 285 -6.45 -9.58 -6.58
CA TRP A 285 -5.73 -9.07 -7.73
C TRP A 285 -4.35 -8.54 -7.31
N GLY A 286 -4.32 -7.69 -6.29
CA GLY A 286 -3.08 -7.11 -5.79
C GLY A 286 -2.11 -8.15 -5.21
N VAL A 287 -2.61 -9.20 -4.54
CA VAL A 287 -1.77 -10.32 -4.06
C VAL A 287 -1.09 -11.03 -5.22
N ARG A 288 -1.83 -11.32 -6.30
CA ARG A 288 -1.28 -11.95 -7.49
C ARG A 288 -0.21 -11.07 -8.13
N GLU A 289 -0.50 -9.79 -8.33
CA GLU A 289 0.45 -8.85 -8.91
C GLU A 289 1.70 -8.71 -8.04
N CYS A 290 1.56 -8.75 -6.71
CA CYS A 290 2.69 -8.80 -5.81
C CYS A 290 3.53 -10.08 -6.01
N ALA A 291 2.91 -11.26 -6.11
CA ALA A 291 3.62 -12.51 -6.37
C ALA A 291 4.40 -12.49 -7.69
N VAL A 292 3.80 -11.92 -8.75
CA VAL A 292 4.47 -11.71 -10.05
C VAL A 292 5.65 -10.75 -9.90
N LYS A 293 5.46 -9.63 -9.19
CA LYS A 293 6.52 -8.62 -8.96
C LYS A 293 7.71 -9.18 -8.19
N LEU A 294 7.48 -10.07 -7.23
CA LEU A 294 8.54 -10.73 -6.44
C LEU A 294 9.48 -11.58 -7.30
N VAL A 295 8.96 -12.17 -8.38
CA VAL A 295 9.74 -13.03 -9.27
C VAL A 295 10.52 -12.28 -10.36
N GLY A 296 10.16 -11.01 -10.60
CA GLY A 296 10.71 -10.23 -11.70
C GLY A 296 10.02 -10.56 -13.02
N ILE A 297 9.64 -9.53 -13.77
CA ILE A 297 8.88 -9.66 -15.02
C ILE A 297 9.87 -9.83 -16.17
N PRO A 298 10.04 -11.04 -16.70
CA PRO A 298 10.05 -11.16 -18.15
C PRO A 298 9.05 -12.22 -18.61
N GLY A 299 7.93 -11.74 -19.16
CA GLY A 299 7.09 -12.48 -20.09
C GLY A 299 6.22 -13.61 -19.52
N ARG A 300 6.07 -13.75 -18.20
CA ARG A 300 5.24 -14.82 -17.60
C ARG A 300 4.05 -14.25 -16.83
N SER A 301 2.85 -14.66 -17.23
CA SER A 301 1.64 -14.54 -16.41
C SER A 301 1.59 -15.69 -15.42
N PHE A 302 1.45 -15.40 -14.12
CA PHE A 302 1.15 -16.41 -13.11
C PHE A 302 -0.27 -16.95 -13.33
N ALA A 303 -0.46 -18.25 -13.14
CA ALA A 303 -1.78 -18.86 -13.09
C ALA A 303 -2.61 -18.24 -11.97
N TYR A 304 -3.90 -18.01 -12.21
CA TYR A 304 -4.77 -17.26 -11.30
C TYR A 304 -5.03 -17.98 -9.97
N GLU A 305 -4.83 -19.30 -9.91
CA GLU A 305 -5.07 -20.13 -8.73
C GLU A 305 -3.79 -20.40 -7.90
N CYS A 306 -2.68 -19.73 -8.25
CA CYS A 306 -1.37 -20.07 -7.68
C CYS A 306 -1.22 -19.65 -6.21
N VAL A 307 -2.00 -18.71 -5.69
CA VAL A 307 -1.91 -18.23 -4.30
C VAL A 307 -3.09 -18.76 -3.50
N ARG A 308 -2.81 -19.52 -2.44
CA ARG A 308 -3.83 -20.04 -1.50
C ARG A 308 -3.61 -19.45 -0.12
N ALA A 309 -4.67 -18.89 0.48
CA ALA A 309 -4.62 -18.46 1.87
C ALA A 309 -4.38 -19.68 2.77
N LEU A 310 -3.51 -19.52 3.76
CA LEU A 310 -3.30 -20.52 4.79
C LEU A 310 -4.23 -20.22 5.98
N PRO A 311 -4.90 -21.23 6.56
CA PRO A 311 -5.73 -20.99 7.73
C PRO A 311 -4.87 -20.48 8.90
N PRO A 312 -5.42 -19.63 9.78
CA PRO A 312 -4.77 -19.28 11.03
C PRO A 312 -4.45 -20.56 11.83
N ARG A 313 -3.25 -20.64 12.44
CA ARG A 313 -2.75 -21.84 13.14
C ARG A 313 -3.84 -22.46 14.05
N GLY A 314 -4.18 -23.72 13.79
CA GLY A 314 -5.14 -24.51 14.59
C GLY A 314 -6.34 -25.05 13.81
N GLY A 315 -6.52 -24.69 12.54
CA GLY A 315 -7.57 -25.24 11.66
C GLY A 315 -7.13 -26.50 10.90
N ALA A 316 -8.07 -27.42 10.67
CA ALA A 316 -7.86 -28.64 9.89
C ALA A 316 -7.31 -28.36 8.47
N VAL A 317 -6.56 -29.31 7.92
CA VAL A 317 -6.07 -29.28 6.52
C VAL A 317 -7.27 -29.18 5.58
N VAL A 318 -7.46 -28.01 4.96
CA VAL A 318 -8.52 -27.79 3.98
C VAL A 318 -7.98 -28.18 2.61
N THR A 319 -8.53 -29.26 2.04
CA THR A 319 -8.21 -29.77 0.69
C THR A 319 -8.88 -28.97 -0.44
N GLU A 320 -9.74 -28.02 -0.08
CA GLU A 320 -10.41 -27.09 -1.00
C GLU A 320 -9.90 -25.67 -0.73
N SER A 321 -9.81 -24.83 -1.76
CA SER A 321 -9.40 -23.42 -1.62
C SER A 321 -10.22 -22.76 -0.52
N THR A 322 -9.60 -22.39 0.61
CA THR A 322 -10.32 -21.75 1.71
C THR A 322 -10.98 -20.46 1.22
N PRO A 323 -12.29 -20.29 1.42
CA PRO A 323 -12.98 -19.05 1.07
C PRO A 323 -12.36 -17.87 1.81
N PHE A 324 -12.09 -16.76 1.11
CA PHE A 324 -11.64 -15.53 1.75
C PHE A 324 -12.82 -14.93 2.53
N THR A 325 -12.67 -14.85 3.86
CA THR A 325 -13.72 -14.49 4.83
C THR A 325 -13.90 -12.97 5.00
N ALA A 326 -14.95 -12.55 5.74
CA ALA A 326 -15.21 -11.15 6.09
C ALA A 326 -14.03 -10.43 6.78
N SER A 327 -13.13 -11.19 7.43
CA SER A 327 -11.92 -10.66 8.06
C SER A 327 -11.00 -9.93 7.07
N PHE A 328 -11.04 -10.27 5.77
CA PHE A 328 -10.28 -9.57 4.74
C PHE A 328 -10.81 -8.16 4.46
N LEU A 329 -12.05 -7.84 4.87
CA LEU A 329 -12.61 -6.49 4.77
C LEU A 329 -12.03 -5.54 5.84
N MET A 330 -11.31 -6.06 6.82
CA MET A 330 -10.66 -5.23 7.83
C MET A 330 -9.37 -4.66 7.27
N SER A 331 -9.29 -3.32 7.22
CA SER A 331 -8.04 -2.63 6.95
C SER A 331 -6.98 -3.08 7.95
N HIS A 332 -5.74 -3.21 7.49
CA HIS A 332 -4.59 -3.64 8.30
C HIS A 332 -4.63 -5.12 8.70
N THR A 333 -5.21 -5.98 7.85
CA THR A 333 -5.19 -7.43 8.06
C THR A 333 -3.86 -8.02 7.61
N LEU A 334 -3.24 -8.80 8.50
CA LEU A 334 -2.07 -9.63 8.20
C LEU A 334 -2.51 -11.07 7.96
N TYR A 335 -2.13 -11.64 6.82
CA TYR A 335 -2.41 -13.03 6.48
C TYR A 335 -1.21 -13.70 5.83
N SER A 336 -1.20 -15.02 5.87
CA SER A 336 -0.22 -15.85 5.17
C SER A 336 -0.87 -16.55 3.99
N ALA A 337 -0.14 -16.64 2.89
CA ALA A 337 -0.56 -17.42 1.73
C ALA A 337 0.62 -18.23 1.19
N GLU A 338 0.33 -19.35 0.56
CA GLU A 338 1.32 -20.19 -0.10
C GLU A 338 1.13 -20.11 -1.62
N VAL A 339 2.24 -19.97 -2.33
CA VAL A 339 2.32 -20.09 -3.78
C VAL A 339 2.53 -21.55 -4.14
N HIS A 340 1.65 -22.12 -4.96
CA HIS A 340 1.70 -23.51 -5.41
C HIS A 340 1.99 -23.61 -6.92
N GLY A 341 2.19 -24.85 -7.40
CA GLY A 341 2.33 -25.14 -8.83
C GLY A 341 3.68 -24.75 -9.42
N ALA A 342 3.70 -24.41 -10.71
CA ALA A 342 4.91 -24.00 -11.42
C ALA A 342 5.44 -22.65 -10.92
N GLU A 343 4.55 -21.82 -10.37
CA GLU A 343 4.84 -20.53 -9.77
C GLU A 343 5.73 -20.69 -8.53
N ALA A 344 5.44 -21.67 -7.68
CA ALA A 344 6.26 -21.99 -6.50
C ALA A 344 7.72 -22.31 -6.88
N ALA A 345 7.91 -23.08 -7.95
CA ALA A 345 9.23 -23.39 -8.48
C ALA A 345 9.93 -22.13 -9.02
N THR A 346 9.16 -21.18 -9.58
CA THR A 346 9.70 -19.92 -10.08
C THR A 346 10.14 -19.00 -8.92
N LEU A 347 9.40 -18.94 -7.82
CA LEU A 347 9.86 -18.27 -6.59
C LEU A 347 11.15 -18.91 -6.06
N ALA A 348 11.21 -20.25 -6.03
CA ALA A 348 12.41 -20.96 -5.60
C ALA A 348 13.64 -20.66 -6.50
N GLN A 349 13.46 -20.51 -7.81
CA GLN A 349 14.52 -20.07 -8.74
C GLN A 349 15.05 -18.67 -8.40
N GLN A 350 14.19 -17.79 -7.90
CA GLN A 350 14.55 -16.47 -7.39
C GLN A 350 15.03 -16.49 -5.94
N ARG A 351 15.31 -17.69 -5.38
CA ARG A 351 15.70 -17.92 -3.98
C ARG A 351 14.69 -17.38 -2.96
N LEU A 352 13.41 -17.38 -3.32
CA LEU A 352 12.32 -17.01 -2.41
C LEU A 352 11.62 -18.26 -1.89
N HIS A 353 11.14 -18.20 -0.65
CA HIS A 353 10.21 -19.18 -0.13
C HIS A 353 8.84 -19.01 -0.81
N PRO A 354 8.10 -20.09 -1.10
CA PRO A 354 6.74 -19.99 -1.62
C PRO A 354 5.72 -19.42 -0.61
N LEU A 355 6.15 -19.10 0.62
CA LEU A 355 5.30 -18.52 1.66
C LEU A 355 5.31 -17.00 1.53
N LEU A 356 4.13 -16.41 1.41
CA LEU A 356 3.91 -14.97 1.38
C LEU A 356 3.26 -14.52 2.68
N TYR A 357 3.76 -13.44 3.25
CA TYR A 357 3.02 -12.66 4.26
C TYR A 357 2.45 -11.44 3.58
N LEU A 358 1.18 -11.19 3.83
CA LEU A 358 0.37 -10.25 3.08
C LEU A 358 -0.29 -9.29 4.05
N TYR A 359 -0.24 -8.00 3.71
CA TYR A 359 -0.80 -6.91 4.50
C TYR A 359 -1.58 -5.96 3.59
N THR A 360 -2.84 -5.72 3.92
CA THR A 360 -3.76 -4.97 3.04
C THR A 360 -4.52 -3.88 3.77
N TRP A 361 -4.76 -2.76 3.08
CA TRP A 361 -5.62 -1.69 3.57
C TRP A 361 -6.27 -0.94 2.40
N THR A 362 -7.23 -0.07 2.72
CA THR A 362 -7.98 0.70 1.72
C THR A 362 -7.66 2.19 1.81
N GLU A 363 -7.34 2.76 0.66
CA GLU A 363 -7.17 4.20 0.46
C GLU A 363 -8.38 4.78 -0.24
N TRP A 364 -8.95 5.83 0.33
CA TRP A 364 -10.09 6.54 -0.25
C TRP A 364 -9.60 7.74 -1.06
N VAL A 365 -10.04 7.83 -2.32
CA VAL A 365 -9.65 8.86 -3.28
C VAL A 365 -10.89 9.58 -3.81
N PRO A 366 -10.92 10.92 -3.86
CA PRO A 366 -12.05 11.68 -4.38
C PRO A 366 -12.38 11.32 -5.84
N LEU A 367 -13.63 10.89 -6.06
CA LEU A 367 -14.20 10.80 -7.41
C LEU A 367 -14.79 12.15 -7.83
N ASN A 368 -15.52 12.77 -6.91
CA ASN A 368 -16.13 14.08 -7.06
C ASN A 368 -16.17 14.79 -5.68
N SER A 369 -16.82 15.96 -5.62
CA SER A 369 -16.90 16.75 -4.39
C SER A 369 -17.64 16.05 -3.24
N THR A 370 -18.47 15.04 -3.52
CA THR A 370 -19.35 14.40 -2.54
C THR A 370 -19.05 12.92 -2.31
N VAL A 371 -18.20 12.29 -3.13
CA VAL A 371 -17.96 10.85 -3.09
C VAL A 371 -16.47 10.52 -3.20
N ASP A 372 -16.02 9.59 -2.38
CA ASP A 372 -14.70 8.95 -2.46
C ASP A 372 -14.84 7.49 -2.93
N LEU A 373 -13.88 7.03 -3.72
CA LEU A 373 -13.79 5.64 -4.17
C LEU A 373 -12.64 4.89 -3.49
N PRO A 374 -12.80 3.59 -3.23
CA PRO A 374 -11.78 2.77 -2.60
C PRO A 374 -10.73 2.29 -3.60
N TYR A 375 -9.47 2.39 -3.18
CA TYR A 375 -8.29 1.78 -3.77
C TYR A 375 -7.71 0.82 -2.75
N VAL A 376 -7.50 -0.44 -3.15
CA VAL A 376 -6.89 -1.43 -2.26
C VAL A 376 -5.39 -1.38 -2.43
N VAL A 377 -4.65 -1.26 -1.33
CA VAL A 377 -3.19 -1.40 -1.32
C VAL A 377 -2.84 -2.75 -0.71
N VAL A 378 -1.97 -3.49 -1.40
CA VAL A 378 -1.50 -4.80 -0.98
C VAL A 378 0.01 -4.77 -0.86
N LEU A 379 0.53 -5.12 0.30
CA LEU A 379 1.95 -5.36 0.54
C LEU A 379 2.15 -6.86 0.73
N ALA A 380 3.07 -7.44 -0.04
CA ALA A 380 3.54 -8.81 0.14
C ALA A 380 5.00 -8.82 0.56
N CYS A 381 5.38 -9.77 1.40
CA CYS A 381 6.77 -10.14 1.61
C CYS A 381 6.95 -11.66 1.53
N ALA A 382 8.09 -12.07 0.97
CA ALA A 382 8.54 -13.45 0.90
C ALA A 382 9.89 -13.59 1.61
N PRO A 383 10.08 -14.58 2.49
CA PRO A 383 11.40 -14.93 3.01
C PRO A 383 12.35 -15.28 1.87
N CYS A 384 13.57 -14.75 1.92
CA CYS A 384 14.65 -15.22 1.06
C CYS A 384 15.22 -16.51 1.67
N ARG A 385 15.49 -17.51 0.83
CA ARG A 385 16.18 -18.73 1.26
C ARG A 385 17.62 -18.35 1.62
N SER A 386 17.99 -18.55 2.88
CA SER A 386 19.40 -18.57 3.28
C SER A 386 19.99 -19.85 2.74
N ASP A 387 20.84 -19.75 1.72
CA ASP A 387 21.66 -20.88 1.31
C ASP A 387 22.53 -21.27 2.53
N ALA A 388 22.24 -22.41 3.16
CA ALA A 388 23.23 -23.07 3.99
C ALA A 388 24.39 -23.42 3.04
N ARG A 389 25.48 -22.66 3.13
CA ARG A 389 26.73 -22.96 2.42
C ARG A 389 27.28 -24.30 2.86
#